data_AF-A0A349BC53-F1
#
_entry.id   AF-A0A349BC53-F1
#
_cell.length_a   1.000
_cell.length_b   1.000
_cell.length_c   1.000
_cell.angle_alpha   90.00
_cell.angle_beta   90.00
_cell.angle_gamma   90.00
#
_symmetry.space_group_name_H-M   'P 1'
#
loop_
_entity.id
_entity.type
_entity.pdbx_description
1 polymer ?
#
loop_
_entity_poly.entity_id
_entity_poly.type
_entity_poly.pdbx_seq_one_letter_code
_entity_poly.pdbx_strand_id
1 'polypeptide(L)' 'MAENGSPAHRTAPAPPRVPQQAVFDVSDVSVYYGDFRAVRDVSLDVRQHEITAFIGPSGCGKSTMLRCFNRMN' A
#
# COMPACT_ATOMS: atom_id res chain seq x y z
N MET A 1 15.37 26.55 30.83
CA MET A 1 14.51 25.35 30.98
C MET A 1 13.10 25.72 30.55
N ALA A 2 12.72 25.36 29.32
CA ALA A 2 11.35 25.14 28.82
C ALA A 2 11.36 25.35 27.29
N GLU A 3 11.52 24.27 26.52
CA GLU A 3 11.19 24.28 25.09
C GLU A 3 10.51 22.98 24.69
N ASN A 4 9.30 23.16 24.14
CA ASN A 4 8.68 22.37 23.09
C ASN A 4 8.09 20.99 23.46
N GLY A 5 6.88 21.04 24.04
CA GLY A 5 5.93 19.92 23.97
C GLY A 5 5.55 19.64 22.51
N SER A 6 5.86 18.43 22.04
CA SER A 6 5.55 17.97 20.68
C SER A 6 4.03 17.93 20.43
N PRO A 7 3.55 18.24 19.20
CA PRO A 7 2.14 18.10 18.87
C PRO A 7 1.76 16.60 18.86
N ALA A 8 0.89 16.20 19.78
CA ALA A 8 0.34 14.85 19.83
C ALA A 8 -0.49 14.57 18.56
N HIS A 9 -0.14 13.51 17.83
CA HIS A 9 -0.90 13.01 16.68
C HIS A 9 -2.29 12.57 17.14
N ARG A 10 -3.30 13.42 16.93
CA ARG A 10 -4.69 13.15 17.33
C ARG A 10 -5.28 12.10 16.38
N THR A 11 -5.34 10.84 16.81
CA THR A 11 -6.08 9.80 16.07
C THR A 11 -7.56 9.96 16.37
N ALA A 12 -8.31 10.58 15.47
CA ALA A 12 -9.77 10.55 15.54
C ALA A 12 -10.25 9.10 15.28
N PRO A 13 -11.31 8.63 15.95
CA PRO A 13 -11.88 7.32 15.68
C PRO A 13 -12.35 7.27 14.22
N ALA A 14 -11.89 6.25 13.49
CA ALA A 14 -12.33 6.05 12.11
C ALA A 14 -13.84 5.79 12.10
N PRO A 15 -14.61 6.43 11.19
CA PRO A 15 -16.03 6.16 11.06
C PRO A 15 -16.28 4.66 10.80
N PRO A 16 -17.47 4.13 11.16
CA PRO A 16 -17.82 2.75 10.89
C PRO A 16 -17.62 2.44 9.41
N ARG A 17 -16.74 1.47 9.11
CA ARG A 17 -16.36 1.11 7.75
C ARG A 17 -17.51 0.31 7.11
N VAL A 18 -18.34 0.98 6.32
CA VAL A 18 -19.18 0.30 5.32
C VAL A 18 -18.23 -0.45 4.37
N PRO A 19 -18.50 -1.71 3.97
CA PRO A 19 -17.67 -2.41 2.99
C PRO A 19 -17.58 -1.57 1.71
N GLN A 20 -16.43 -0.93 1.48
CA GLN A 20 -16.24 -0.04 0.34
C GLN A 20 -15.83 -0.85 -0.88
N GLN A 21 -16.33 -0.42 -2.04
CA GLN A 21 -16.04 -1.04 -3.33
C GLN A 21 -14.52 -1.12 -3.56
N ALA A 22 -14.02 -2.28 -4.01
CA ALA A 22 -12.64 -2.42 -4.45
C ALA A 22 -12.42 -1.62 -5.74
N VAL A 23 -11.41 -0.75 -5.73
CA VAL A 23 -10.91 -0.02 -6.90
C VAL A 23 -9.88 -0.86 -7.63
N PHE A 24 -9.04 -1.59 -6.89
CA PHE A 24 -8.20 -2.66 -7.41
C PHE A 24 -8.54 -3.96 -6.69
N ASP A 25 -8.80 -5.00 -7.47
CA ASP A 25 -8.86 -6.39 -7.04
C ASP A 25 -7.65 -7.08 -7.68
N VAL A 26 -6.70 -7.47 -6.84
CA VAL A 26 -5.43 -8.06 -7.24
C VAL A 26 -5.41 -9.47 -6.71
N SER A 27 -5.27 -10.45 -7.59
CA SER A 27 -5.23 -11.87 -7.22
C SER A 27 -4.01 -12.53 -7.84
N ASP A 28 -3.17 -13.14 -6.99
CA ASP A 28 -1.99 -13.94 -7.33
C ASP A 28 -1.00 -13.25 -8.29
N VAL A 29 -0.86 -11.93 -8.17
CA VAL A 29 -0.02 -11.14 -9.08
C VAL A 29 1.45 -11.35 -8.78
N SER A 30 2.18 -11.64 -9.86
CA SER A 30 3.63 -11.78 -9.86
C SER A 30 4.24 -10.87 -10.91
N VAL A 31 5.32 -10.17 -10.55
CA VAL A 31 6.00 -9.22 -11.43
C VAL A 31 7.43 -9.65 -11.63
N TYR A 32 7.86 -9.71 -12.89
CA TYR A 32 9.17 -10.18 -13.31
C TYR A 32 9.94 -9.08 -14.03
N TYR A 33 11.23 -9.02 -13.78
CA TYR A 33 12.19 -8.26 -14.57
C TYR A 33 13.19 -9.24 -15.18
N GLY A 34 12.97 -9.60 -16.45
CA GLY A 34 13.64 -10.76 -17.05
C GLY A 34 13.31 -12.03 -16.27
N ASP A 35 14.33 -12.80 -15.90
CA ASP A 35 14.18 -14.04 -15.11
C ASP A 35 13.97 -13.77 -13.61
N PHE A 36 14.15 -12.51 -13.16
CA PHE A 36 14.04 -12.16 -11.75
C PHE A 36 12.59 -11.87 -11.35
N ARG A 37 12.02 -12.74 -10.51
CA ARG A 37 10.69 -12.56 -9.90
C ARG A 37 10.74 -11.56 -8.74
N ALA A 38 10.48 -10.30 -9.05
CA ALA A 38 10.56 -9.17 -8.12
C ALA A 38 9.38 -9.07 -7.15
N VAL A 39 8.20 -9.52 -7.54
CA VAL A 39 7.01 -9.61 -6.69
C VAL A 39 6.37 -10.98 -6.88
N ARG A 40 5.91 -11.61 -5.80
CA ARG A 40 5.49 -13.02 -5.75
C ARG A 40 4.09 -13.15 -5.17
N ASP A 41 3.17 -13.67 -5.96
CA ASP A 41 1.88 -14.20 -5.50
C ASP A 41 1.12 -13.25 -4.57
N VAL A 42 1.01 -11.98 -4.96
CA VAL A 42 0.36 -10.97 -4.11
C VAL A 42 -1.12 -10.90 -4.46
N SER A 43 -1.94 -11.08 -3.43
CA SER A 43 -3.39 -10.88 -3.46
C SER A 43 -3.76 -9.75 -2.50
N LEU A 44 -4.46 -8.73 -3.01
CA LEU A 44 -4.74 -7.46 -2.32
C LEU A 44 -5.97 -6.79 -2.90
N ASP A 45 -6.84 -6.29 -2.02
CA ASP A 45 -7.88 -5.32 -2.37
C ASP A 45 -7.43 -3.90 -2.01
N VAL A 46 -7.50 -2.98 -2.98
CA VAL A 46 -7.41 -1.54 -2.70
C VAL A 46 -8.82 -0.97 -2.78
N ARG A 47 -9.33 -0.48 -1.65
CA ARG A 47 -10.73 -0.04 -1.52
C ARG A 47 -10.90 1.45 -1.72
N GLN A 48 -12.08 1.84 -2.19
CA GLN A 48 -12.45 3.24 -2.36
C GLN A 48 -12.41 3.99 -1.03
N HIS A 49 -11.92 5.23 -1.06
CA HIS A 49 -11.77 6.10 0.12
C HIS A 49 -10.94 5.52 1.28
N GLU A 50 -10.06 4.53 1.01
CA GLU A 50 -9.11 4.01 1.98
C GLU A 50 -7.68 4.45 1.63
N ILE A 51 -6.92 4.87 2.64
CA ILE A 51 -5.49 5.13 2.49
C ILE A 51 -4.76 3.80 2.67
N THR A 52 -4.26 3.24 1.56
CA THR A 52 -3.44 2.02 1.58
C THR A 52 -1.96 2.39 1.52
N ALA A 53 -1.18 1.95 2.50
CA ALA A 53 0.26 2.18 2.56
C ALA A 53 1.04 0.87 2.37
N PHE A 54 2.02 0.89 1.46
CA PHE A 54 2.98 -0.21 1.30
C PHE A 54 4.25 0.08 2.11
N ILE A 55 4.50 -0.70 3.16
CA ILE A 55 5.64 -0.51 4.06
C ILE A 55 6.54 -1.76 4.03
N GLY A 56 7.85 -1.55 4.01
CA GLY A 56 8.84 -2.65 4.02
C GLY A 56 10.26 -2.18 3.67
N PRO A 57 11.27 -3.04 3.86
CA PRO A 57 12.69 -2.70 3.63
C PRO A 57 12.97 -2.34 2.17
N SER A 58 14.14 -1.74 1.90
CA SER A 58 14.57 -1.48 0.52
C SER A 58 14.61 -2.78 -0.28
N GLY A 59 14.19 -2.74 -1.54
CA GLY A 59 14.17 -3.91 -2.42
C GLY A 59 13.00 -4.89 -2.27
N CYS A 60 12.07 -4.69 -1.31
CA CYS A 60 10.97 -5.64 -1.10
C CYS A 60 9.82 -5.60 -2.15
N GLY A 61 9.96 -4.83 -3.23
CA GLY A 61 9.00 -4.82 -4.34
C GLY A 61 7.89 -3.75 -4.29
N LYS A 62 7.90 -2.82 -3.33
CA LYS A 62 6.88 -1.74 -3.22
C LYS A 62 6.72 -0.94 -4.51
N SER A 63 7.81 -0.36 -5.03
CA SER A 63 7.77 0.42 -6.27
C SER A 63 7.45 -0.44 -7.49
N THR A 64 7.81 -1.72 -7.47
CA THR A 64 7.44 -2.69 -8.52
C THR A 64 5.92 -2.87 -8.57
N MET A 65 5.28 -3.06 -7.42
CA MET A 65 3.82 -3.11 -7.28
C MET A 65 3.13 -1.84 -7.77
N LEU A 66 3.61 -0.66 -7.33
CA LEU A 66 3.04 0.62 -7.78
C LEU A 66 3.20 0.84 -9.29
N ARG A 67 4.34 0.45 -9.88
CA ARG A 67 4.53 0.50 -11.34
C ARG A 67 3.57 -0.43 -12.06
N CYS A 68 3.32 -1.61 -11.52
CA CYS A 68 2.37 -2.56 -12.08
C CYS A 68 0.95 -1.96 -12.14
N PHE A 69 0.47 -1.31 -11.08
CA PHE A 69 -0.84 -0.65 -11.09
C PHE A 69 -0.91 0.52 -12.07
N ASN A 70 0.17 1.28 -12.19
CA ASN A 70 0.26 2.39 -13.13
C ASN A 70 0.57 1.95 -14.57
N ARG A 71 0.65 0.64 -14.85
CA ARG A 71 0.99 0.07 -16.16
C ARG A 71 2.33 0.59 -16.71
N MET A 72 3.32 0.75 -15.83
CA MET A 72 4.67 1.25 -16.13
C MET A 72 5.71 0.12 -16.10
N ASN A 73 5.35 -1.05 -16.63
CA ASN A 73 6.13 -2.29 -16.58
C ASN A 73 7.25 -2.33 -17.62
#